data_AF-A0A0J8X2E2-F1
#
_entry.id   AF-A0A0J8X2E2-F1
#
_cell.length_a   1.000
_cell.length_b   1.000
_cell.length_c   1.000
_cell.angle_alpha   90.00
_cell.angle_beta   90.00
_cell.angle_gamma   90.00
#
_symmetry.space_group_name_H-M   'P 1'
#
loop_
_entity.id
_entity.type
_entity.pdbx_description
1 polymer ?
#
loop_
_entity_poly.entity_id
_entity_poly.type
_entity_poly.pdbx_seq_one_letter_code
_entity_poly.pdbx_strand_id
1 'polypeptide(L)' 'MGNDYKKQLKFLIGSAEQAEWTVDRTGSGHYKFLNPDKSVAPVIAPSTASDTRSLANLKSQLKRAGLDL' A
#
# COMPACT_ATOMS: atom_id res chain seq x y z
N MET A 1 -0.13 -18.76 -9.09
CA MET A 1 0.44 -17.93 -8.00
C MET A 1 -0.02 -16.47 -8.09
N GLY A 2 -1.34 -16.20 -8.04
CA GLY A 2 -1.88 -14.82 -8.07
C GLY A 2 -2.66 -14.43 -6.80
N ASN A 3 -2.81 -15.35 -5.85
CA ASN A 3 -3.72 -15.21 -4.71
C ASN A 3 -3.03 -14.60 -3.47
N ASP A 4 -1.69 -14.67 -3.40
CA ASP A 4 -0.94 -14.22 -2.22
C ASP A 4 -0.77 -12.69 -2.20
N TYR A 5 -0.45 -12.08 -3.35
CA TYR A 5 -0.33 -10.64 -3.50
C TYR A 5 -1.61 -9.91 -3.06
N LYS A 6 -2.78 -10.34 -3.55
CA LYS A 6 -4.06 -9.69 -3.22
C LYS A 6 -4.39 -9.79 -1.73
N LYS A 7 -4.08 -10.93 -1.09
CA LYS A 7 -4.27 -11.11 0.36
C LYS A 7 -3.37 -10.17 1.15
N GLN A 8 -2.08 -10.12 0.79
CA GLN A 8 -1.13 -9.24 1.45
C GLN A 8 -1.44 -7.76 1.20
N LEU A 9 -1.86 -7.37 -0.01
CA LEU A 9 -2.28 -6.01 -0.30
C LEU A 9 -3.52 -5.64 0.53
N LYS A 10 -4.51 -6.51 0.63
CA LYS A 10 -5.69 -6.30 1.48
C LYS A 10 -5.30 -6.13 2.95
N PHE A 11 -4.33 -6.92 3.44
CA PHE A 11 -3.79 -6.77 4.79
C PHE A 11 -3.14 -5.38 4.97
N LEU A 12 -2.28 -4.95 4.04
CA LEU A 12 -1.63 -3.63 4.08
C LEU A 12 -2.64 -2.48 4.05
N ILE A 13 -3.72 -2.60 3.26
CA ILE A 13 -4.81 -1.62 3.22
C ILE A 13 -5.47 -1.53 4.60
N GLY A 14 -5.81 -2.68 5.21
CA GLY A 14 -6.40 -2.70 6.55
C GLY A 14 -5.49 -2.12 7.63
N SER A 15 -4.18 -2.41 7.59
CA SER A 15 -3.21 -1.81 8.52
C SER A 15 -3.11 -0.30 8.33
N ALA A 16 -3.11 0.18 7.08
CA ALA A 16 -3.10 1.61 6.78
C ALA A 16 -4.37 2.30 7.30
N GLU A 17 -5.55 1.74 7.02
CA GLU A 17 -6.82 2.28 7.51
C GLU A 17 -6.89 2.31 9.04
N GLN A 18 -6.37 1.29 9.74
CA GLN A 18 -6.26 1.27 11.21
C GLN A 18 -5.33 2.34 11.76
N ALA A 19 -4.30 2.71 11.01
CA ALA A 19 -3.37 3.78 11.36
C ALA A 19 -3.88 5.18 10.96
N GLU A 20 -5.16 5.31 10.59
CA GLU A 20 -5.78 6.55 10.10
C GLU A 20 -5.23 7.06 8.75
N TRP A 21 -4.68 6.16 7.93
CA TRP A 21 -4.26 6.49 6.57
C TRP A 21 -5.43 6.36 5.61
N THR A 22 -5.48 7.25 4.62
CA THR A 22 -6.46 7.17 3.53
C THR A 22 -5.91 6.32 2.40
N VAL A 23 -6.67 5.32 1.96
CA VAL A 23 -6.33 4.48 0.81
C VAL A 23 -7.30 4.72 -0.33
N ASP A 24 -6.82 5.24 -1.44
CA ASP A 24 -7.62 5.53 -2.63
C ASP A 24 -7.21 4.67 -3.82
N ARG A 25 -8.17 4.32 -4.67
CA ARG A 25 -7.88 3.66 -5.95
C ARG A 25 -7.92 4.66 -7.10
N THR A 26 -6.82 4.79 -7.82
CA THR A 26 -6.71 5.67 -9.00
C THR A 26 -7.51 5.09 -10.18
N GLY A 27 -7.88 5.94 -11.14
CA GLY A 27 -8.56 5.52 -12.37
C GLY A 27 -7.75 4.54 -13.24
N SER A 28 -6.42 4.53 -13.11
CA SER A 28 -5.52 3.55 -13.73
C SER A 28 -5.47 2.20 -13.00
N GLY A 29 -6.20 2.06 -11.89
CA GLY A 29 -6.22 0.85 -11.09
C GLY A 29 -5.00 0.68 -10.18
N HIS A 30 -4.32 1.76 -9.76
CA HIS A 30 -3.34 1.70 -8.67
C HIS A 30 -4.00 2.07 -7.34
N TYR A 31 -3.43 1.63 -6.22
CA TYR A 31 -3.78 2.08 -4.89
C TYR A 31 -2.81 3.18 -4.46
N LYS A 32 -3.32 4.22 -3.82
CA LYS A 32 -2.58 5.34 -3.28
C LYS A 32 -2.81 5.38 -1.78
N PHE A 33 -1.74 5.23 -1.02
CA PHE A 33 -1.74 5.33 0.42
C PHE A 33 -1.33 6.76 0.80
N LEU A 34 -2.19 7.43 1.55
CA LEU A 34 -2.02 8.79 2.03
C LEU A 34 -1.84 8.76 3.54
N ASN A 35 -0.68 9.18 4.01
CA ASN A 35 -0.44 9.36 5.44
C ASN A 35 -1.30 10.53 5.95
N PRO A 36 -1.90 10.43 7.16
CA PRO A 36 -2.57 11.57 7.80
C PRO A 36 -1.66 12.80 7.93
N ASP A 37 -0.36 12.58 8.15
CA ASP A 37 0.66 13.60 8.00
C ASP A 37 0.95 13.87 6.51
N LYS A 38 0.40 14.98 6.02
CA LYS A 38 0.53 15.45 4.64
C LYS A 38 1.95 15.85 4.25
N SER A 39 2.89 15.91 5.20
CA SER A 39 4.31 16.12 4.89
C SER A 39 4.96 14.88 4.26
N VAL A 40 4.36 13.70 4.45
CA VAL A 40 4.86 12.44 3.89
C VAL A 40 4.29 12.23 2.50
N ALA A 41 5.17 11.91 1.55
CA ALA A 41 4.77 11.67 0.17
C ALA A 41 3.84 10.44 0.06
N PRO A 42 2.80 10.50 -0.79
CA PRO A 42 1.93 9.35 -1.03
C PRO A 42 2.69 8.13 -1.56
N VAL A 43 2.33 6.94 -1.08
CA VAL A 43 2.87 5.68 -1.59
C VAL A 43 1.91 5.07 -2.61
N ILE A 44 2.41 4.71 -3.80
CA ILE A 44 1.59 4.16 -4.88
C ILE A 44 1.89 2.68 -5.05
N ALA A 45 0.85 1.85 -5.04
CA ALA A 45 0.91 0.41 -5.27
C ALA A 45 0.13 0.00 -6.54
N PRO A 46 0.66 -0.84 -7.42
CA PRO A 46 -0.11 -1.40 -8.54
C PRO A 46 -1.17 -2.41 -8.05
N SER A 47 -2.40 -2.38 -8.59
CA SER A 47 -3.43 -3.39 -8.24
C SER A 47 -3.20 -4.76 -8.89
N THR A 48 -2.36 -4.85 -9.92
CA THR A 48 -2.18 -6.04 -10.76
C THR A 48 -0.80 -6.67 -10.67
N ALA A 49 0.13 -6.10 -9.89
CA ALA A 49 1.44 -6.71 -9.72
C ALA A 49 1.28 -8.11 -9.13
N SER A 50 1.82 -9.11 -9.83
CA SER A 50 1.88 -10.50 -9.34
C SER A 50 3.30 -10.86 -8.90
N ASP A 51 4.21 -9.88 -8.89
CA ASP A 51 5.61 -10.10 -8.53
C ASP A 51 5.86 -9.77 -7.05
N THR A 52 6.51 -10.72 -6.37
CA THR A 52 6.88 -10.64 -4.95
C THR A 52 7.76 -9.42 -4.63
N ARG A 53 8.58 -8.96 -5.59
CA ARG A 53 9.46 -7.79 -5.42
C ARG A 53 8.67 -6.50 -5.29
N SER A 54 7.59 -6.34 -6.06
CA SER A 54 6.72 -5.16 -5.99
C SER A 54 6.10 -5.03 -4.60
N LEU A 55 5.73 -6.16 -4.00
CA LEU A 55 5.14 -6.16 -2.67
C LEU A 55 6.19 -5.87 -1.56
N ALA A 56 7.39 -6.43 -1.66
CA ALA A 56 8.47 -6.13 -0.72
C ALA A 56 8.87 -4.65 -0.76
N ASN A 57 8.92 -4.06 -1.95
CA ASN A 57 9.16 -2.64 -2.14
C ASN A 57 8.04 -1.79 -1.53
N LEU A 58 6.77 -2.16 -1.77
CA LEU A 58 5.61 -1.48 -1.19
C LEU A 58 5.68 -1.49 0.35
N LYS A 59 5.91 -2.65 0.96
CA LYS A 59 6.09 -2.76 2.42
C LYS A 59 7.19 -1.85 2.95
N SER A 60 8.33 -1.84 2.25
CA SER A 60 9.48 -1.00 2.63
C SER A 60 9.16 0.50 2.52
N GLN A 61 8.42 0.90 1.49
CA GLN A 61 7.98 2.29 1.32
C GLN A 61 6.99 2.71 2.41
N LEU A 62 5.99 1.87 2.71
CA LEU A 62 5.01 2.12 3.75
C LEU A 62 5.68 2.24 5.14
N LYS A 63 6.61 1.34 5.46
CA LYS A 63 7.37 1.39 6.71
C LYS A 63 8.20 2.67 6.85
N ARG A 64 8.87 3.10 5.77
CA ARG A 64 9.61 4.38 5.75
C ARG A 64 8.70 5.60 5.86
N ALA A 65 7.50 5.50 5.32
CA ALA A 65 6.48 6.52 5.42
C ALA A 65 5.78 6.54 6.80
N GLY A 66 6.16 5.65 7.73
CA GLY A 66 5.70 5.65 9.12
C GLY A 66 4.56 4.69 9.41
N LEU A 67 4.17 3.82 8.47
CA LEU A 67 3.19 2.78 8.73
C LEU A 67 3.82 1.64 9.53
N ASP A 68 3.27 1.35 10.71
CA ASP A 68 3.67 0.19 11.51
C ASP A 68 2.99 -1.07 10.93
N LEU A 69 3.80 -2.04 10.48
CA LEU A 69 3.40 -3.18 9.65
C LEU A 69 3.80 -4.52 10.26
#